data_AF-A0A1C2G391-F1
#
_entry.id   AF-A0A1C2G391-F1
#
_cell.length_a   1.000
_cell.length_b   1.000
_cell.length_c   1.000
_cell.angle_alpha   90.00
_cell.angle_beta   90.00
_cell.angle_gamma   90.00
#
_symmetry.space_group_name_H-M   'P 1'
#
loop_
_entity.id
_entity.type
_entity.pdbx_description
1 polymer ?
#
loop_
_entity_poly.entity_id
_entity_poly.type
_entity_poly.pdbx_seq_one_letter_code
_entity_poly.pdbx_strand_id
1 'polypeptide(L)'
;MFKGLAIAYRNELSRCQSCGMPLAYDRHPRPGQIYCSYCHDGASFLNEGTTLRAMQDKVDALLVARRAPPLLRLYMRLRLMTLQRWRGSALSRSQGAGAVKARE
;
A
#
# COMPACT_ATOMS: atom_id res chain seq x y z
N MET A 1 6.21 -13.56 27.76
CA MET A 1 6.06 -14.18 26.43
C MET A 1 4.96 -13.53 25.56
N PHE A 2 3.81 -13.11 26.10
CA PHE A 2 2.68 -12.57 25.30
C PHE A 2 2.84 -11.16 24.70
N LYS A 3 3.80 -10.35 25.17
CA LYS A 3 3.98 -8.95 24.71
C LYS A 3 4.35 -8.85 23.21
N GLY A 4 5.15 -9.78 22.70
CA GLY A 4 5.56 -9.79 21.28
C GLY A 4 4.38 -10.03 20.34
N LEU A 5 3.49 -10.95 20.70
CA LEU A 5 2.29 -11.25 19.93
C LEU A 5 1.31 -10.06 19.92
N ALA A 6 1.12 -9.41 21.07
CA ALA A 6 0.28 -8.23 21.16
C ALA A 6 0.78 -7.06 20.29
N ILE A 7 2.10 -6.86 20.22
CA ILE A 7 2.72 -5.85 19.35
C ILE A 7 2.52 -6.22 17.88
N ALA A 8 2.80 -7.47 17.50
CA ALA A 8 2.60 -7.94 16.13
C ALA A 8 1.14 -7.78 15.67
N TYR A 9 0.19 -8.15 16.54
CA TYR A 9 -1.24 -8.00 16.29
C TYR A 9 -1.65 -6.52 16.11
N ARG A 10 -1.20 -5.64 17.01
CA ARG A 10 -1.46 -4.20 16.89
C ARG A 10 -0.91 -3.63 15.60
N ASN A 11 0.31 -4.02 15.22
CA ASN A 11 0.94 -3.58 13.98
C ASN A 11 0.19 -4.06 12.74
N GLU A 12 -0.45 -5.23 12.80
CA GLU A 12 -1.28 -5.74 11.71
C GLU A 12 -2.62 -5.00 11.60
N LEU A 13 -3.26 -4.69 12.73
CA LEU A 13 -4.50 -3.92 12.76
C LEU A 13 -4.30 -2.46 12.33
N SER A 14 -3.17 -1.86 12.68
CA SER A 14 -2.86 -0.44 12.45
C SER A 14 -1.89 -0.23 11.29
N ARG A 15 -2.18 -0.84 10.12
CA ARG A 15 -1.40 -0.59 8.91
C ARG A 15 -1.94 0.61 8.12
N CYS A 16 -1.02 1.36 7.54
CA CYS A 16 -1.30 2.35 6.52
C CYS A 16 -2.04 1.69 5.35
N GLN A 17 -3.21 2.21 5.01
CA GLN A 17 -4.11 1.67 3.98
C GLN A 17 -3.66 2.02 2.54
N SER A 18 -2.44 2.56 2.38
CA SER A 18 -1.79 2.82 1.09
C SER A 18 -0.54 1.95 0.89
N CYS A 19 0.42 1.95 1.83
CA CYS A 19 1.69 1.24 1.68
C CYS A 19 1.83 0.00 2.57
N GLY A 20 0.87 -0.28 3.44
CA GLY A 20 0.92 -1.40 4.37
C GLY A 20 1.92 -1.25 5.52
N MET A 21 2.60 -0.11 5.65
CA MET A 21 3.50 0.15 6.78
C MET A 21 2.69 0.28 8.09
N PRO A 22 3.09 -0.39 9.19
CA PRO A 22 2.45 -0.17 10.48
C PRO A 22 2.58 1.30 10.91
N LEU A 23 1.48 1.91 11.32
CA LEU A 23 1.40 3.32 11.71
C LEU A 23 2.22 3.61 12.97
N ALA A 24 2.49 2.60 13.79
CA ALA A 24 3.41 2.70 14.92
C ALA A 24 4.86 3.08 14.51
N TYR A 25 5.23 2.89 13.24
CA TYR A 25 6.53 3.28 12.69
C TYR A 25 6.50 4.58 11.88
N ASP A 26 5.36 5.27 11.87
CA ASP A 26 5.28 6.60 11.27
C ASP A 26 6.03 7.63 12.15
N ARG A 27 6.84 8.49 11.52
CA ARG A 27 7.57 9.54 12.25
C ARG A 27 6.70 10.74 12.59
N HIS A 28 5.68 10.98 11.77
CA HIS A 28 4.77 12.12 11.93
C HIS A 28 3.32 11.63 11.92
N PRO A 29 2.93 10.77 12.88
CA PRO A 29 1.58 10.23 12.92
C PRO A 29 0.58 11.36 13.13
N ARG A 30 -0.54 11.28 12.42
CA ARG A 30 -1.68 12.17 12.62
C ARG A 30 -2.82 11.39 13.30
N PRO A 31 -3.46 11.94 14.35
CA PRO A 31 -4.52 11.24 15.06
C PRO A 31 -5.71 10.98 14.13
N GLY A 32 -6.29 9.77 14.24
CA GLY A 32 -7.44 9.35 13.44
C GLY A 32 -7.16 9.02 11.98
N GLN A 33 -5.90 9.12 11.52
CA GLN A 33 -5.55 8.82 10.13
C GLN A 33 -5.30 7.32 9.90
N ILE A 34 -5.78 6.84 8.76
CA ILE A 34 -5.58 5.47 8.26
C ILE A 34 -4.39 5.36 7.29
N TYR A 35 -3.74 6.49 6.99
CA TYR A 35 -2.57 6.60 6.14
C TYR A 35 -1.40 7.19 6.94
N CYS A 36 -0.18 6.74 6.62
CA CYS A 36 1.02 7.34 7.19
C CYS A 36 1.39 8.65 6.49
N SER A 37 2.16 9.48 7.18
CA SER A 37 2.66 10.77 6.70
C SER A 37 3.44 10.69 5.38
N TYR A 38 4.07 9.54 5.08
CA TYR A 38 4.78 9.31 3.82
C TYR A 38 3.86 9.03 2.62
N CYS A 39 2.59 8.74 2.85
CA CYS A 39 1.62 8.47 1.80
C CYS A 39 0.63 9.62 1.62
N HIS A 40 0.21 10.25 2.72
CA HIS A 40 -0.84 11.27 2.72
C HIS A 40 -0.47 12.39 3.69
N ASP A 41 -0.54 13.64 3.22
CA ASP A 41 -0.17 14.82 4.03
C ASP A 41 -1.29 15.31 4.94
N GLY A 42 -2.50 14.79 4.77
CA GLY A 42 -3.71 15.18 5.49
C GLY A 42 -4.76 15.83 4.59
N ALA A 43 -4.35 16.37 3.44
CA ALA A 43 -5.21 16.92 2.41
C ALA A 43 -5.24 16.04 1.15
N SER A 44 -4.08 15.52 0.73
CA SER A 44 -3.90 14.79 -0.53
C SER A 44 -2.86 13.68 -0.43
N PHE A 45 -2.86 12.77 -1.41
CA PHE A 45 -1.80 11.77 -1.52
C PHE A 45 -0.54 12.42 -2.11
N LEU A 46 0.60 12.24 -1.45
CA LEU A 46 1.88 12.75 -1.94
C LEU A 46 2.28 12.19 -3.32
N ASN A 47 1.67 11.09 -3.74
CA ASN A 47 1.88 10.50 -5.06
C ASN A 47 0.54 10.02 -5.65
N GLU A 48 -0.31 10.96 -6.08
CA GLU A 48 -1.67 10.66 -6.56
C GLU A 48 -1.68 9.71 -7.76
N GLY A 49 -0.76 9.87 -8.72
CA GLY A 49 -0.64 9.01 -9.91
C GLY A 49 0.01 7.64 -9.68
N THR A 50 0.33 7.27 -8.44
CA THR A 50 0.96 5.97 -8.18
C THR A 50 -0.02 4.81 -8.38
N THR A 51 0.38 3.85 -9.20
CA THR A 51 -0.35 2.59 -9.40
C THR A 51 -0.03 1.58 -8.31
N LEU A 52 -0.90 0.57 -8.13
CA LEU A 52 -0.65 -0.55 -7.22
C LEU A 52 0.68 -1.25 -7.51
N ARG A 53 1.02 -1.45 -8.79
CA ARG A 53 2.28 -2.09 -9.20
C ARG A 53 3.48 -1.25 -8.79
N ALA A 54 3.45 0.06 -9.05
CA ALA A 54 4.52 0.96 -8.62
C ALA A 54 4.68 0.99 -7.08
N MET A 55 3.59 0.90 -6.33
CA MET A 55 3.65 0.77 -4.86
C MET A 55 4.23 -0.58 -4.42
N GLN A 56 3.85 -1.69 -5.08
CA GLN A 56 4.43 -3.01 -4.82
C GLN A 56 5.95 -3.01 -5.05
N ASP A 57 6.40 -2.42 -6.16
CA ASP A 57 7.83 -2.33 -6.49
C ASP A 57 8.59 -1.47 -5.46
N LYS A 58 8.01 -0.32 -5.06
CA LYS A 58 8.56 0.54 -4.00
C LYS A 58 8.70 -0.19 -2.67
N VAL A 59 7.64 -0.87 -2.22
CA VAL A 59 7.66 -1.62 -0.95
C VAL A 59 8.64 -2.79 -1.04
N ASP A 60 8.71 -3.48 -2.17
CA ASP A 60 9.63 -4.58 -2.38
C ASP A 60 11.09 -4.12 -2.32
N ALA A 61 11.44 -3.02 -2.99
CA ALA A 61 12.78 -2.42 -2.91
C ALA A 61 13.16 -2.03 -1.48
N LEU A 62 12.21 -1.47 -0.72
CA LEU A 62 12.40 -1.13 0.70
C LEU A 62 12.62 -2.35 1.59
N LEU A 63 11.98 -3.48 1.27
CA LEU A 63 12.14 -4.75 1.99
C LEU A 63 13.46 -5.44 1.62
N VAL A 64 13.88 -5.38 0.35
CA VAL A 64 15.20 -5.83 -0.10
C VAL A 64 16.31 -5.08 0.63
N ALA A 65 16.23 -3.75 0.67
CA ALA A 65 17.21 -2.91 1.38
C ALA A 65 17.31 -3.26 2.88
N ARG A 66 16.23 -3.78 3.47
CA ARG A 66 16.17 -4.23 4.87
C ARG A 66 16.49 -5.72 5.07
N ARG A 67 16.93 -6.42 4.02
CA ARG A 67 17.22 -7.87 4.04
C ARG A 67 16.03 -8.72 4.51
N ALA A 68 14.81 -8.29 4.17
CA ALA A 68 13.60 -9.04 4.50
C ALA A 68 13.55 -10.38 3.76
N PRO A 69 13.03 -11.45 4.39
CA PRO A 69 12.93 -12.76 3.77
C PRO A 69 11.95 -12.75 2.58
N PRO A 70 12.15 -13.61 1.57
CA PRO A 70 11.29 -13.67 0.37
C PRO A 70 9.81 -13.88 0.69
N LEU A 71 9.50 -14.70 1.70
CA LEU A 71 8.12 -14.96 2.13
C LEU A 71 7.42 -13.69 2.63
N LEU A 72 8.12 -12.84 3.38
CA LEU A 72 7.59 -11.57 3.87
C LEU A 72 7.34 -10.60 2.70
N ARG A 73 8.24 -10.57 1.72
CA ARG A 73 8.08 -9.76 0.50
C ARG A 73 6.85 -10.18 -0.29
N LEU A 74 6.66 -11.49 -0.51
CA LEU A 74 5.47 -12.01 -1.16
C LEU A 74 4.19 -11.67 -0.38
N TYR A 75 4.20 -11.90 0.94
CA TYR A 75 3.09 -11.52 1.82
C TYR A 75 2.73 -10.05 1.67
N MET A 76 3.72 -9.14 1.70
CA MET A 76 3.47 -7.70 1.58
C MET A 76 2.91 -7.32 0.19
N ARG A 77 3.39 -7.93 -0.89
CA ARG A 77 2.82 -7.70 -2.23
C ARG A 77 1.35 -8.11 -2.32
N LEU A 78 0.99 -9.27 -1.76
CA LEU A 78 -0.40 -9.74 -1.69
C LEU A 78 -1.24 -8.83 -0.80
N ARG A 79 -0.69 -8.44 0.35
CA ARG A 79 -1.36 -7.59 1.33
C ARG A 79 -1.72 -6.23 0.75
N LEU A 80 -0.84 -5.61 -0.04
CA LEU A 80 -1.09 -4.33 -0.70
C LEU A 80 -2.37 -4.35 -1.54
N MET A 81 -2.67 -5.44 -2.25
CA MET A 81 -3.89 -5.54 -3.07
C MET A 81 -5.17 -5.45 -2.23
N THR A 82 -5.08 -5.79 -0.94
CA THR A 82 -6.21 -5.79 -0.01
C THR A 82 -6.38 -4.47 0.74
N LEU A 83 -5.58 -3.43 0.49
CA LEU A 83 -5.70 -2.16 1.21
C LEU A 83 -6.71 -1.23 0.55
N GLN A 84 -7.34 -0.35 1.33
CA GLN A 84 -8.44 0.51 0.87
C GLN A 84 -8.09 1.34 -0.37
N ARG A 85 -6.87 1.89 -0.46
CA ARG A 85 -6.44 2.68 -1.64
C ARG A 85 -6.52 1.89 -2.96
N TRP A 86 -6.32 0.57 -2.89
CA TRP A 86 -6.18 -0.30 -4.06
C TRP A 86 -7.38 -1.21 -4.30
N ARG A 87 -8.27 -1.33 -3.30
CA ARG A 87 -9.57 -2.00 -3.44
C ARG A 87 -10.41 -1.21 -4.45
N GLY A 88 -10.54 -1.74 -5.66
CA GLY A 88 -11.29 -1.14 -6.76
C GLY A 88 -10.51 -1.03 -8.08
N SER A 89 -9.17 -0.89 -8.02
CA SER A 89 -8.33 -0.84 -9.23
C SER A 89 -8.23 -2.19 -9.97
N ALA A 90 -8.66 -3.28 -9.34
CA ALA A 90 -8.75 -4.60 -9.99
C ALA A 90 -9.93 -4.70 -10.97
N LEU A 91 -10.96 -3.86 -10.83
CA LEU A 91 -12.18 -3.91 -11.66
C LEU A 91 -12.12 -3.02 -12.91
N SER A 92 -11.14 -2.11 -13.04
CA SER A 92 -11.08 -1.16 -14.17
C SER A 92 -10.34 -1.66 -15.42
N ARG A 93 -9.87 -2.91 -15.45
CA ARG A 93 -9.07 -3.45 -16.57
C ARG A 93 -9.87 -3.92 -17.80
N SER A 94 -11.19 -3.70 -17.85
CA SER A 94 -12.05 -4.09 -18.99
C SER A 94 -12.53 -2.92 -19.88
N GLN A 95 -12.18 -1.67 -19.61
CA GLN A 95 -12.58 -0.52 -20.45
C GLN A 95 -11.34 0.16 -21.04
N GLY A 96 -10.76 -0.48 -22.05
CA GLY A 96 -9.61 0.02 -22.81
C GLY A 96 -9.48 -0.54 -24.23
N ALA A 97 -10.57 -1.07 -24.80
CA ALA A 97 -10.68 -1.41 -26.22
C ALA A 97 -11.65 -0.43 -26.90
N GLY A 98 -11.26 0.84 -26.94
CA GLY A 98 -12.00 1.90 -27.60
C GLY A 98 -11.62 2.00 -29.08
N ALA A 99 -12.47 1.43 -29.92
CA ALA A 99 -12.84 1.86 -31.27
C ALA A 99 -11.83 2.75 -32.06
N VAL A 100 -11.08 2.12 -32.96
CA VAL A 100 -10.61 2.80 -34.19
C VAL A 100 -11.82 2.96 -35.10
N LYS A 101 -12.38 4.17 -35.14
CA LYS A 101 -13.45 4.55 -36.07
C LYS A 101 -12.80 4.94 -37.39
N ALA A 102 -12.94 4.08 -38.40
CA ALA A 102 -12.66 4.42 -39.79
C ALA A 102 -13.65 5.49 -40.28
N ARG A 103 -13.11 6.59 -40.81
CA ARG A 103 -13.71 7.68 -41.61
C ARG A 103 -12.53 8.60 -41.94
N GLU A 104 -12.19 8.97 -43.16
CA GLU A 104 -12.78 8.87 -44.51
C GLU A 104 -11.67 8.61 -45.53
#